data_AF-A0A3B8HBX3-F1
#
_entry.id   AF-A0A3B8HBX3-F1
#
_cell.length_a   1.000
_cell.length_b   1.000
_cell.length_c   1.000
_cell.angle_alpha   90.00
_cell.angle_beta   90.00
_cell.angle_gamma   90.00
#
_symmetry.space_group_name_H-M   'P 1'
#
loop_
_entity.id
_entity.type
_entity.pdbx_description
1 polymer ?
#
loop_
_entity_poly.entity_id
_entity_poly.type
_entity_poly.pdbx_seq_one_letter_code
_entity_poly.pdbx_strand_id
1 'polypeptide(L)'
;LDEAVSDSARTFEYLRDRLTHTDCPTTLNGALFGLLKQATTRLVRDYPGSYNYLLTNGTVLFAFTNHRQWMLLKGSRNLEKGLLITTLERGLSGERWVRVERKQDSLGELLAIVGTDIVIQESLH
;
A
#
# COMPACT_ATOMS: atom_id res chain seq x y z
N LEU A 1 -23.55 8.08 22.55
CA LEU A 1 -23.16 7.15 21.48
C LEU A 1 -21.70 7.45 21.22
N ASP A 2 -20.80 6.76 21.92
CA ASP A 2 -19.36 6.89 21.68
C ASP A 2 -19.07 6.27 20.32
N GLU A 3 -18.86 7.12 19.31
CA GLU A 3 -18.28 6.67 18.05
C GLU A 3 -16.94 6.01 18.39
N ALA A 4 -16.83 4.71 18.11
CA ALA A 4 -15.54 4.04 18.10
C ALA A 4 -14.70 4.72 17.01
N VAL A 5 -13.87 5.68 17.43
CA VAL A 5 -12.94 6.41 16.57
C VAL A 5 -11.94 5.40 16.02
N SER A 6 -12.19 4.91 14.81
CA SER A 6 -11.30 3.97 14.14
C SER A 6 -10.09 4.73 13.58
N ASP A 7 -8.91 4.45 14.11
CA ASP A 7 -7.65 5.03 13.61
C ASP A 7 -7.42 4.72 12.13
N SER A 8 -7.88 3.55 11.66
CA SER A 8 -7.83 3.18 10.24
C SER A 8 -8.74 4.06 9.39
N ALA A 9 -9.95 4.40 9.88
CA ALA A 9 -10.86 5.30 9.17
C ALA A 9 -10.28 6.72 9.09
N ARG A 10 -9.75 7.25 10.21
CA ARG A 10 -9.08 8.56 10.22
C ARG A 10 -7.86 8.60 9.30
N THR A 11 -7.10 7.51 9.26
CA THR A 11 -5.96 7.38 8.34
C THR A 11 -6.42 7.44 6.88
N PHE A 12 -7.48 6.72 6.55
CA PHE A 12 -8.06 6.76 5.20
C PHE A 12 -8.56 8.17 4.84
N GLU A 13 -9.28 8.83 5.74
CA GLU A 13 -9.77 10.19 5.55
C GLU A 13 -8.62 11.18 5.33
N TYR A 14 -7.56 11.11 6.15
CA TYR A 14 -6.36 11.94 5.97
C TYR A 14 -5.76 11.75 4.56
N LEU A 15 -5.60 10.49 4.12
CA LEU A 15 -5.04 10.20 2.79
C LEU A 15 -5.97 10.69 1.68
N ARG A 16 -7.28 10.40 1.76
CA ARG A 16 -8.29 10.84 0.80
C ARG A 16 -8.28 12.36 0.66
N ASP A 17 -8.32 13.09 1.76
CA ASP A 17 -8.39 14.55 1.75
C ASP A 17 -7.14 15.14 1.08
N ARG A 18 -5.95 14.58 1.33
CA ARG A 18 -4.72 15.02 0.64
C ARG A 18 -4.76 14.74 -0.86
N LEU A 19 -5.34 13.63 -1.29
CA LEU A 19 -5.48 13.28 -2.70
C LEU A 19 -6.48 14.18 -3.43
N THR A 20 -7.58 14.58 -2.78
CA THR A 20 -8.63 15.42 -3.40
C THR A 20 -8.29 16.91 -3.41
N HIS A 21 -7.44 17.39 -2.51
CA HIS A 21 -6.98 18.78 -2.48
C HIS A 21 -5.93 19.10 -3.56
N THR A 22 -5.49 18.11 -4.33
CA THR A 22 -4.53 18.33 -5.41
C THR A 22 -5.26 18.29 -6.74
N ASP A 23 -5.28 19.41 -7.46
CA ASP A 23 -5.82 19.52 -8.83
C ASP A 23 -4.94 18.71 -9.80
N CYS A 24 -5.07 17.38 -9.75
CA CYS A 24 -4.33 16.47 -10.60
C CYS A 24 -5.27 15.88 -11.65
N PRO A 25 -5.00 16.07 -12.96
CA PRO A 25 -5.76 15.41 -13.99
C PRO A 25 -5.64 13.89 -13.81
N THR A 26 -6.80 13.25 -13.70
CA THR A 26 -7.09 11.87 -13.28
C THR A 26 -6.44 10.75 -14.12
N THR A 27 -5.52 11.07 -15.02
CA THR A 27 -5.15 10.20 -16.15
C THR A 27 -3.74 9.60 -16.11
N LEU A 28 -2.92 9.91 -15.11
CA LEU A 28 -1.58 9.30 -15.02
C LEU A 28 -1.44 8.55 -13.70
N ASN A 29 -1.47 7.21 -13.74
CA ASN A 29 -1.23 6.34 -12.58
C ASN A 29 0.06 6.71 -11.82
N GLY A 30 1.08 7.23 -12.53
CA GLY A 30 2.30 7.76 -11.92
C GLY A 30 2.08 9.04 -11.09
N ALA A 31 1.15 9.92 -11.50
CA ALA A 31 0.80 11.11 -10.75
C ALA A 31 0.06 10.76 -9.45
N LEU A 32 -0.91 9.84 -9.51
CA LEU A 32 -1.60 9.35 -8.32
C LEU A 32 -0.63 8.66 -7.33
N PHE A 33 0.30 7.85 -7.84
CA PHE A 33 1.35 7.26 -7.01
C PHE A 33 2.20 8.33 -6.32
N GLY A 34 2.64 9.36 -7.06
CA GLY A 34 3.41 10.47 -6.51
C GLY A 34 2.66 11.24 -5.42
N LEU A 35 1.37 11.49 -5.60
CA LEU A 35 0.52 12.14 -4.59
C LEU A 35 0.35 11.28 -3.35
N LEU A 36 0.05 9.99 -3.53
CA LEU A 36 -0.09 9.07 -2.41
C LEU A 36 1.23 8.93 -1.65
N LYS A 37 2.36 8.85 -2.35
CA LYS A 37 3.70 8.88 -1.76
C LYS A 37 3.89 10.09 -0.86
N GLN A 38 3.59 11.29 -1.35
CA GLN A 38 3.72 12.52 -0.56
C GLN A 38 2.77 12.53 0.64
N ALA A 39 1.52 12.11 0.45
CA ALA A 39 0.52 12.04 1.51
C ALA A 39 0.93 11.05 2.61
N THR A 40 1.45 9.88 2.24
CA THR A 40 1.91 8.84 3.17
C THR A 40 3.18 9.25 3.89
N THR A 41 4.14 9.88 3.20
CA THR A 41 5.33 10.45 3.86
C THR A 41 4.92 11.47 4.92
N ARG A 42 3.96 12.36 4.62
CA ARG A 42 3.43 13.31 5.61
C ARG A 42 2.68 12.62 6.74
N LEU A 43 1.80 11.66 6.44
CA LEU A 43 1.08 10.88 7.45
C LEU A 43 2.04 10.28 8.47
N VAL A 44 3.10 9.58 8.03
CA VAL A 44 4.05 8.91 8.92
C VAL A 44 4.90 9.91 9.72
N ARG A 45 5.19 11.09 9.16
CA ARG A 45 5.94 12.16 9.85
C ARG A 45 5.09 12.90 10.89
N ASP A 46 3.87 13.27 10.51
CA ASP A 46 2.95 14.04 11.35
C ASP A 46 2.37 13.14 12.47
N TYR A 47 2.15 11.86 12.15
CA TYR A 47 1.58 10.85 13.04
C TYR A 47 2.45 9.58 13.00
N PRO A 48 3.54 9.52 13.78
CA PRO A 48 4.37 8.32 13.86
C PRO A 48 3.56 7.12 14.36
N GLY A 49 3.52 6.07 13.55
CA GLY A 49 2.67 4.91 13.81
C GLY A 49 3.02 3.71 12.94
N SER A 50 2.32 2.61 13.21
CA SER A 50 2.44 1.38 12.43
C SER A 50 1.30 1.26 11.43
N TYR A 51 1.64 1.29 10.15
CA TYR A 51 0.71 1.32 9.04
C TYR A 51 1.00 0.17 8.10
N ASN A 52 -0.04 -0.63 7.84
CA ASN A 52 -0.15 -1.50 6.69
C ASN A 52 -1.51 -1.22 6.07
N TYR A 53 -1.55 -0.80 4.82
CA TYR A 53 -2.82 -0.56 4.15
C TYR A 53 -2.79 -1.04 2.70
N LEU A 54 -3.98 -1.31 2.20
CA LEU A 54 -4.29 -1.55 0.80
C LEU A 54 -5.35 -0.52 0.38
N LEU A 55 -5.07 0.23 -0.68
CA LEU A 55 -6.01 1.18 -1.28
C LEU A 55 -6.18 0.86 -2.75
N THR A 56 -7.39 0.98 -3.28
CA THR A 56 -7.63 0.75 -4.71
C THR A 56 -8.66 1.71 -5.26
N ASN A 57 -8.49 2.07 -6.54
CA ASN A 57 -9.49 2.78 -7.33
C ASN A 57 -10.21 1.85 -8.34
N GLY A 58 -10.07 0.53 -8.19
CA GLY A 58 -10.60 -0.47 -9.11
C GLY A 58 -9.66 -0.87 -10.25
N THR A 59 -8.67 -0.04 -10.59
CA THR A 59 -7.69 -0.32 -11.66
C THR A 59 -6.29 -0.56 -11.12
N VAL A 60 -5.88 0.23 -10.13
CA VAL A 60 -4.58 0.14 -9.45
C VAL A 60 -4.81 -0.24 -7.99
N LEU A 61 -4.01 -1.17 -7.48
CA LEU A 61 -3.91 -1.49 -6.07
C LEU A 61 -2.62 -0.87 -5.53
N PHE A 62 -2.75 0.02 -4.56
CA PHE A 62 -1.65 0.58 -3.79
C PHE A 62 -1.50 -0.17 -2.48
N ALA A 63 -0.27 -0.60 -2.17
CA ALA A 63 0.05 -1.27 -0.91
C ALA A 63 1.16 -0.51 -0.19
N PHE A 64 0.99 -0.24 1.09
CA PHE A 64 2.03 0.38 1.92
C PHE A 64 2.31 -0.47 3.15
N THR A 65 3.57 -0.54 3.54
CA THR A 65 3.99 -1.12 4.82
C THR A 65 5.13 -0.33 5.44
N ASN A 66 5.03 -0.07 6.74
CA ASN A 66 6.18 0.33 7.56
C ASN A 66 6.37 -0.54 8.82
N HIS A 67 5.51 -1.54 9.03
CA HIS A 67 5.55 -2.41 10.20
C HIS A 67 5.64 -3.89 9.82
N ARG A 68 4.64 -4.46 9.16
CA ARG A 68 4.62 -5.90 8.84
C ARG A 68 4.90 -6.08 7.36
N GLN A 69 5.82 -6.97 7.01
CA GLN A 69 6.07 -7.34 5.63
C GLN A 69 4.80 -7.77 4.90
N TRP A 70 4.80 -7.51 3.60
CA TRP A 70 3.92 -8.17 2.66
C TRP A 70 4.58 -9.44 2.13
N MET A 71 3.78 -10.48 1.99
CA MET A 71 4.08 -11.69 1.26
C MET A 71 3.16 -11.71 0.04
N LEU A 72 3.75 -11.63 -1.15
CA LEU A 72 3.03 -11.56 -2.41
C LEU A 72 3.23 -12.84 -3.21
N LEU A 73 2.13 -13.46 -3.65
CA LEU A 73 2.14 -14.60 -4.56
C LEU A 73 1.52 -14.19 -5.89
N LYS A 74 2.29 -14.35 -6.96
CA LYS A 74 1.89 -14.05 -8.34
C LYS A 74 1.83 -15.32 -9.16
N GLY A 75 0.87 -15.40 -10.08
CA GLY A 75 0.87 -16.44 -11.11
C GLY A 75 0.71 -17.86 -10.57
N SER A 76 0.10 -18.02 -9.39
CA SER A 76 -0.24 -19.35 -8.89
C SER A 76 -1.19 -20.03 -9.86
N ARG A 77 -0.92 -21.31 -10.17
CA ARG A 77 -1.79 -22.14 -11.02
C ARG A 77 -3.17 -22.34 -10.40
N ASN A 78 -3.25 -22.27 -9.06
CA ASN A 78 -4.49 -22.43 -8.31
C ASN A 78 -5.27 -21.13 -8.14
N LEU A 79 -4.65 -19.97 -8.40
CA LEU A 79 -5.30 -18.65 -8.30
C LEU A 79 -5.73 -18.09 -9.66
N GLU A 80 -5.75 -18.90 -10.73
CA GLU A 80 -6.15 -18.46 -12.08
C GLU A 80 -5.43 -17.18 -12.56
N LYS A 81 -4.13 -17.04 -12.23
CA LYS A 81 -3.33 -15.82 -12.46
C LYS A 81 -3.77 -14.61 -11.62
N GLY A 82 -4.37 -14.81 -10.46
CA GLY A 82 -4.61 -13.79 -9.45
C GLY A 82 -3.34 -13.42 -8.68
N LEU A 83 -3.44 -12.31 -7.93
CA LEU A 83 -2.43 -11.86 -6.98
C LEU A 83 -2.95 -12.09 -5.56
N LEU A 84 -2.15 -12.76 -4.73
CA LEU A 84 -2.40 -12.82 -3.29
C LEU A 84 -1.40 -11.93 -2.57
N ILE A 85 -1.90 -11.13 -1.63
CA ILE A 85 -1.08 -10.32 -0.72
C ILE A 85 -1.53 -10.65 0.70
N THR A 86 -0.57 -10.96 1.58
CA THR A 86 -0.83 -11.23 2.99
C THR A 86 0.29 -10.70 3.87
N THR A 87 0.01 -10.50 5.17
CA THR A 87 1.06 -10.22 6.17
C THR A 87 1.57 -11.49 6.86
N LEU A 88 0.95 -12.65 6.59
CA LEU A 88 1.35 -13.93 7.18
C LEU A 88 2.65 -14.43 6.55
N GLU A 89 3.66 -14.74 7.38
CA GLU A 89 4.95 -15.29 6.92
C GLU A 89 5.01 -16.81 6.96
N ARG A 90 4.13 -17.45 7.76
CA ARG A 90 4.14 -18.88 8.04
C ARG A 90 2.87 -19.52 7.53
N GLY A 91 2.95 -20.82 7.22
CA GLY A 91 1.82 -21.55 6.62
C GLY A 91 1.56 -21.20 5.16
N LEU A 92 2.50 -20.51 4.51
CA LEU A 92 2.46 -20.24 3.09
C LEU A 92 2.74 -21.52 2.31
N SER A 93 2.15 -21.63 1.11
CA SER A 93 2.46 -22.72 0.18
C SER A 93 3.94 -22.73 -0.19
N GLY A 94 4.46 -23.86 -0.66
CA GLY A 94 5.83 -23.95 -1.20
C GLY A 94 6.05 -23.21 -2.52
N GLU A 95 5.10 -22.35 -2.94
CA GLU A 95 5.22 -21.52 -4.13
C GLU A 95 6.20 -20.35 -3.91
N ARG A 96 6.50 -19.62 -4.99
CA ARG A 96 7.45 -18.51 -4.93
C ARG A 96 6.75 -17.24 -4.41
N TRP A 97 6.82 -17.05 -3.10
CA TRP A 97 6.39 -15.82 -2.44
C TRP A 97 7.47 -14.73 -2.53
N VAL A 98 7.05 -13.49 -2.81
CA VAL A 98 7.90 -12.30 -2.78
C VAL A 98 7.65 -11.57 -1.47
N ARG A 99 8.72 -11.36 -0.69
CA ARG A 99 8.69 -10.58 0.54
C ARG A 99 8.95 -9.11 0.23
N VAL A 100 8.13 -8.22 0.78
CA VAL A 100 8.34 -6.76 0.73
C VAL A 100 8.21 -6.21 2.14
N GLU A 101 9.27 -5.59 2.63
CA GLU A 101 9.33 -5.04 3.98
C GLU A 101 10.08 -3.71 3.99
N ARG A 102 9.84 -2.93 5.05
CA ARG A 102 10.52 -1.64 5.26
C ARG A 102 12.04 -1.85 5.22
N LYS A 103 12.73 -1.12 4.34
CA LYS A 103 14.19 -1.07 4.29
C LYS A 103 14.76 -0.25 5.45
N GLN A 104 16.04 -0.47 5.75
CA GLN A 104 16.76 0.35 6.71
C GLN A 104 16.74 1.83 6.26
N ASP A 105 16.53 2.74 7.22
CA ASP A 105 16.46 4.19 7.01
C ASP A 105 15.33 4.66 6.06
N SER A 106 14.28 3.85 5.88
CA SER A 106 13.05 4.24 5.19
C SER A 106 11.86 4.39 6.14
N LEU A 107 10.92 5.25 5.78
CA LEU A 107 9.62 5.40 6.44
C LEU A 107 8.65 4.26 6.11
N GLY A 108 8.98 3.42 5.12
CA GLY A 108 8.13 2.32 4.63
C GLY A 108 8.37 2.02 3.15
N GLU A 109 7.72 0.98 2.62
CA GLU A 109 7.66 0.66 1.19
C GLU A 109 6.25 0.92 0.65
N LEU A 110 6.15 1.63 -0.47
CA LEU A 110 4.92 1.87 -1.20
C LEU A 110 4.99 1.17 -2.57
N LEU A 111 3.93 0.45 -2.91
CA LEU A 111 3.78 -0.30 -4.15
C LEU A 111 2.58 0.20 -4.93
N ALA A 112 2.69 0.21 -6.25
CA ALA A 112 1.57 0.29 -7.18
C ALA A 112 1.51 -0.99 -8.01
N ILE A 113 0.31 -1.58 -8.07
CA ILE A 113 0.05 -2.89 -8.65
C ILE A 113 -1.07 -2.75 -9.67
N VAL A 114 -0.87 -3.26 -10.87
CA VAL A 114 -1.86 -3.27 -11.95
C VAL A 114 -2.05 -4.72 -12.41
N GLY A 115 -3.29 -5.22 -12.32
CA GLY A 115 -3.54 -6.66 -12.47
C GLY A 115 -2.76 -7.46 -11.42
N THR A 116 -1.77 -8.23 -11.86
CA THR A 116 -0.86 -8.98 -10.97
C THR A 116 0.55 -8.44 -10.91
N ASP A 117 0.85 -7.38 -11.65
CA ASP A 117 2.19 -6.86 -11.80
C ASP A 117 2.43 -5.70 -10.85
N ILE A 118 3.60 -5.72 -10.19
CA ILE A 118 4.06 -4.58 -9.40
C ILE A 118 4.73 -3.68 -10.42
N VAL A 119 4.10 -2.55 -10.72
CA VAL A 119 4.59 -1.62 -11.74
C VAL A 119 5.52 -0.57 -11.15
N ILE A 120 5.34 -0.25 -9.86
CA ILE A 120 6.19 0.68 -9.12
C ILE A 120 6.36 0.14 -7.70
N GLN A 121 7.60 0.18 -7.18
CA GLN A 121 7.92 -0.04 -5.78
C GLN A 121 8.95 1.00 -5.35
N GLU A 122 8.63 1.78 -4.32
CA GLU A 122 9.54 2.80 -3.79
C GLU A 122 9.61 2.79 -2.27
N SER A 123 10.82 3.06 -1.77
CA SER A 123 11.07 3.36 -0.37
C SER A 123 10.71 4.82 -0.08
N LEU A 124 9.97 5.05 1.00
CA LEU A 124 9.65 6.40 1.48
C LEU A 124 10.77 6.90 2.39
N HIS A 125 11.12 8.18 2.29
CA HIS A 125 12.12 8.85 3.14
C HIS A 125 11.58 10.21 3.61
#